data_AF-A0A151HYM7-F1
#
_entry.id   AF-A0A151HYM7-F1
#
_cell.length_a   1.000
_cell.length_b   1.000
_cell.length_c   1.000
_cell.angle_alpha   90.00
_cell.angle_beta   90.00
_cell.angle_gamma   90.00
#
_symmetry.space_group_name_H-M   'P 1'
#
loop_
_entity.id
_entity.type
_entity.pdbx_description
1 polymer ?
#
loop_
_entity_poly.entity_id
_entity_poly.type
_entity_poly.pdbx_seq_one_letter_code
_entity_poly.pdbx_strand_id
1 'polypeptide(L)'
;INKRKIRMDFWSVWLLFASLFGALLLTDGVELTFELADNAKECFYQEIEKNVSSTLEFQVVTGGQYDVDVTLEAPNKEIIYSQVKTQFDSHSFIPTMSGIYKACFSNEFSTYSHKLVYMDFQVGDELPLPGLGEHVTVMTQMESSAQEVHKNLISILDYQTHHRLREAQGRKRAEELNERVLWWSVMETVCILFIAEQNIPIDINARKLLDWLINRRHCKKNWHMNILPIRQKINNAIQNMPAHDGIASLLSGVYINYFSCVKIVKILKETEADTKNLFGHYGSQRMKDWQEILRLYEKENIYLAEVAQMLMRNVNYEVPSIKKQIQKLEQLLAELEKKESEYKKSENIAHMEYNMMCKQLGVTGYNTVRRELLDKVKELPEIYQKIAEKTKCLDKVVEFYNAFVEFTFDQQYDSDCVSMIKYVIGMCA
;
A
#
# COMPACT_ATOMS: atom_id res chain seq x y z
N ILE A 1 -4.22 -13.83 -47.88
CA ILE A 1 -3.36 -12.62 -47.86
C ILE A 1 -1.97 -13.04 -47.42
N ASN A 2 -0.97 -12.64 -48.21
CA ASN A 2 0.40 -13.16 -48.31
C ASN A 2 1.17 -13.41 -47.00
N LYS A 3 1.71 -14.62 -46.83
CA LYS A 3 2.94 -14.86 -46.05
C LYS A 3 4.13 -14.56 -46.97
N ARG A 4 4.68 -13.34 -46.92
CA ARG A 4 5.98 -13.03 -47.57
C ARG A 4 7.10 -13.63 -46.72
N LYS A 5 7.72 -14.67 -47.26
CA LYS A 5 8.94 -15.29 -46.75
C LYS A 5 10.10 -14.36 -47.14
N ILE A 6 10.67 -13.62 -46.19
CA ILE A 6 11.88 -12.83 -46.41
C ILE A 6 13.05 -13.83 -46.51
N ARG A 7 13.48 -14.15 -47.73
CA ARG A 7 14.76 -14.82 -47.98
C ARG A 7 15.84 -13.74 -47.87
N MET A 8 16.57 -13.78 -46.77
CA MET A 8 17.79 -12.98 -46.59
C MET A 8 18.89 -13.71 -47.36
N ASP A 9 19.38 -13.11 -48.45
CA ASP A 9 20.41 -13.71 -49.29
C ASP A 9 21.71 -13.89 -48.50
N PHE A 10 22.13 -15.15 -48.35
CA PHE A 10 23.32 -15.57 -47.61
C PHE A 10 24.61 -14.87 -48.13
N TRP A 11 24.62 -14.50 -49.41
CA TRP A 11 25.69 -13.74 -50.07
C TRP A 11 25.80 -12.29 -49.57
N SER A 12 24.68 -11.67 -49.21
CA SER A 12 24.68 -10.29 -48.70
C SER A 12 25.28 -10.22 -47.29
N VAL A 13 25.07 -11.27 -46.48
CA VAL A 13 25.66 -11.41 -45.14
C VAL A 13 27.17 -11.67 -45.25
N TRP A 14 27.60 -12.52 -46.19
CA TRP A 14 29.02 -12.79 -46.43
C TRP A 14 29.79 -11.59 -46.98
N LEU A 15 29.18 -10.79 -47.86
CA LEU A 15 29.78 -9.55 -48.37
C LEU A 15 29.91 -8.47 -47.28
N LEU A 16 28.93 -8.40 -46.36
CA LEU A 16 29.01 -7.52 -45.18
C LEU A 16 30.11 -8.00 -44.21
N PHE A 17 30.24 -9.30 -43.97
CA PHE A 17 31.32 -9.85 -43.15
C PHE A 17 32.71 -9.67 -43.79
N ALA A 18 32.84 -9.84 -45.11
CA ALA A 18 34.10 -9.62 -45.83
C ALA A 18 34.48 -8.13 -45.88
N SER A 19 33.50 -7.23 -46.03
CA SER A 19 33.70 -5.78 -45.92
C SER A 19 34.08 -5.34 -44.51
N LEU A 20 33.54 -5.98 -43.46
CA LEU A 20 33.94 -5.73 -42.08
C LEU A 20 35.36 -6.25 -41.79
N PHE A 21 35.73 -7.40 -42.36
CA PHE A 21 37.04 -8.01 -42.17
C PHE A 21 38.16 -7.30 -42.93
N GLY A 22 37.85 -6.69 -44.08
CA GLY A 22 38.81 -5.89 -44.87
C GLY A 22 39.17 -4.55 -44.24
N ALA A 23 38.32 -3.99 -43.38
CA ALA A 23 38.57 -2.73 -42.68
C ALA A 23 39.45 -2.89 -41.42
N LEU A 24 39.75 -4.12 -41.00
CA LEU A 24 40.48 -4.44 -39.77
C LEU A 24 42.02 -4.52 -39.94
N LEU A 25 42.55 -4.34 -41.15
CA LEU A 25 43.95 -4.69 -41.46
C LEU A 25 44.89 -3.53 -41.82
N LEU A 26 44.54 -2.29 -41.47
CA LEU A 26 45.48 -1.17 -41.56
C LEU A 26 45.47 -0.38 -40.25
N THR A 27 46.16 -0.91 -39.25
CA THR A 27 46.58 -0.16 -38.08
C THR A 27 48.10 -0.19 -38.04
N ASP A 28 48.76 0.84 -38.56
CA ASP A 28 50.11 1.16 -38.12
C ASP A 28 49.99 1.82 -36.75
N GLY A 29 50.48 1.14 -35.72
CA GLY A 29 50.64 1.69 -34.38
C GLY A 29 52.10 2.09 -34.19
N VAL A 30 52.35 3.34 -33.81
CA VAL A 30 53.70 3.86 -33.50
C VAL A 30 54.01 3.73 -31.99
N GLU A 31 53.15 3.06 -31.22
CA GLU A 31 53.23 2.99 -29.76
C GLU A 31 52.96 1.55 -29.25
N LEU A 32 53.76 1.05 -28.29
CA LEU A 32 53.68 -0.33 -27.81
C LEU A 32 52.86 -0.44 -26.52
N THR A 33 51.70 -1.09 -26.63
CA THR A 33 50.95 -1.56 -25.46
C THR A 33 51.00 -3.08 -25.45
N PHE A 34 51.50 -3.67 -24.36
CA PHE A 34 51.66 -5.11 -24.23
C PHE A 34 50.96 -5.66 -23.00
N GLU A 35 50.58 -6.94 -23.08
CA GLU A 35 49.99 -7.68 -21.98
C GLU A 35 51.10 -8.36 -21.16
N LEU A 36 51.15 -8.06 -19.87
CA LEU A 36 52.04 -8.62 -18.88
C LEU A 36 51.27 -9.60 -18.00
N ALA A 37 51.50 -10.90 -18.20
CA ALA A 37 50.78 -11.96 -17.48
C ALA A 37 50.97 -11.88 -15.96
N ASP A 38 50.11 -12.56 -15.20
CA ASP A 38 50.30 -12.76 -13.77
C ASP A 38 51.55 -13.61 -13.51
N ASN A 39 52.24 -13.31 -12.41
CA ASN A 39 53.49 -13.96 -12.04
C ASN A 39 54.60 -13.95 -13.13
N ALA A 40 54.59 -12.96 -14.03
CA ALA A 40 55.50 -12.90 -15.18
C ALA A 40 56.32 -11.61 -15.20
N LYS A 41 57.42 -11.64 -15.95
CA LYS A 41 58.32 -10.52 -16.19
C LYS A 41 58.68 -10.46 -17.67
N GLU A 42 58.45 -9.30 -18.28
CA GLU A 42 58.78 -9.03 -19.68
C GLU A 42 59.88 -7.98 -19.76
N CYS A 43 60.81 -8.13 -20.71
CA CYS A 43 61.93 -7.20 -20.87
C CYS A 43 62.13 -6.81 -22.34
N PHE A 44 62.32 -5.52 -22.55
CA PHE A 44 62.57 -4.90 -23.84
C PHE A 44 64.01 -4.39 -23.91
N TYR A 45 64.62 -4.52 -25.08
CA TYR A 45 66.04 -4.22 -25.30
C TYR A 45 66.16 -3.17 -26.39
N GLN A 46 66.95 -2.14 -26.14
CA GLN A 46 67.16 -1.03 -27.06
C GLN A 46 68.65 -0.73 -27.18
N GLU A 47 69.17 -0.63 -28.40
CA GLU A 47 70.55 -0.22 -28.65
C GLU A 47 70.63 1.31 -28.65
N ILE A 48 71.50 1.86 -27.80
CA ILE A 48 71.62 3.30 -27.58
C ILE A 48 73.09 3.72 -27.66
N GLU A 49 73.36 4.81 -28.37
CA GLU A 49 74.70 5.41 -28.45
C GLU A 49 75.01 6.32 -27.27
N LYS A 50 76.29 6.41 -26.91
CA LYS A 50 76.77 7.29 -25.84
C LYS A 50 76.39 8.75 -26.11
N ASN A 51 75.98 9.47 -25.05
CA ASN A 51 75.57 10.88 -25.07
C ASN A 51 74.29 11.19 -25.88
N VAL A 52 73.46 10.19 -26.19
CA VAL A 52 72.15 10.39 -26.85
C VAL A 52 71.04 10.37 -25.81
N SER A 53 70.38 11.52 -25.57
CA SER A 53 69.27 11.60 -24.60
C SER A 53 68.20 10.56 -24.90
N SER A 54 67.80 9.78 -23.90
CA SER A 54 66.81 8.72 -24.05
C SER A 54 65.79 8.79 -22.92
N THR A 55 64.53 8.45 -23.22
CA THR A 55 63.42 8.53 -22.26
C THR A 55 62.66 7.22 -22.25
N LEU A 56 62.45 6.67 -21.05
CA LEU A 56 61.54 5.55 -20.82
C LEU A 56 60.28 6.07 -20.14
N GLU A 57 59.15 5.96 -20.80
CA GLU A 57 57.83 6.29 -20.27
C GLU A 57 56.94 5.06 -20.24
N PHE A 58 56.15 4.90 -19.19
CA PHE A 58 55.20 3.80 -19.11
C PHE A 58 53.95 4.18 -18.33
N GLN A 59 52.84 3.53 -18.68
CA GLN A 59 51.56 3.67 -17.99
C GLN A 59 50.85 2.32 -17.90
N VAL A 60 50.42 1.93 -16.71
CA VAL A 60 49.56 0.76 -16.55
C VAL A 60 48.12 1.13 -16.91
N VAL A 61 47.64 0.59 -18.03
CA VAL A 61 46.33 0.88 -18.61
C VAL A 61 45.23 0.12 -17.86
N THR A 62 45.43 -1.19 -17.63
CA THR A 62 44.46 -2.06 -16.93
C THR A 62 45.14 -3.15 -16.09
N GLY A 63 44.42 -3.69 -15.11
CA GLY A 63 44.85 -4.86 -14.33
C GLY A 63 45.16 -4.54 -12.86
N GLY A 64 44.62 -5.32 -11.93
CA GLY A 64 44.91 -5.23 -10.49
C GLY A 64 44.73 -3.81 -9.90
N GLN A 65 45.77 -3.33 -9.21
CA GLN A 65 45.84 -1.96 -8.65
C GLN A 65 46.47 -0.95 -9.62
N TYR A 66 46.57 -1.29 -10.91
CA TYR A 66 47.21 -0.49 -11.95
C TYR A 66 48.69 -0.19 -11.64
N ASP A 67 49.42 -1.12 -10.99
CA ASP A 67 50.79 -0.95 -10.55
C ASP A 67 51.76 -1.90 -11.28
N VAL A 68 53.05 -1.61 -11.43
CA VAL A 68 54.05 -2.54 -11.99
C VAL A 68 55.43 -2.23 -11.43
N ASP A 69 56.30 -3.25 -11.36
CA ASP A 69 57.71 -3.07 -10.99
C ASP A 69 58.52 -2.86 -12.28
N VAL A 70 59.27 -1.77 -12.37
CA VAL A 70 60.05 -1.40 -13.58
C VAL A 70 61.51 -1.27 -13.22
N THR A 71 62.38 -1.89 -14.01
CA THR A 71 63.84 -1.76 -13.85
C THR A 71 64.50 -1.50 -15.19
N LEU A 72 65.37 -0.50 -15.25
CA LEU A 72 66.18 -0.15 -16.41
C LEU A 72 67.66 -0.43 -16.11
N GLU A 73 68.25 -1.30 -16.92
CA GLU A 73 69.62 -1.82 -16.77
C GLU A 73 70.48 -1.33 -17.95
N ALA A 74 71.66 -0.79 -17.64
CA ALA A 74 72.66 -0.35 -18.61
C ALA A 74 73.54 -1.51 -19.13
N PRO A 75 74.32 -1.34 -20.23
CA PRO A 75 75.11 -2.41 -20.83
C PRO A 75 76.15 -3.05 -19.88
N ASN A 76 76.60 -2.31 -18.86
CA ASN A 76 77.49 -2.78 -17.79
C ASN A 76 76.77 -3.55 -16.66
N LYS A 77 75.46 -3.81 -16.80
CA LYS A 77 74.56 -4.40 -15.80
C LYS A 77 74.27 -3.53 -14.58
N GLU A 78 74.53 -2.24 -14.67
CA GLU A 78 74.15 -1.28 -13.63
C GLU A 78 72.67 -0.91 -13.78
N ILE A 79 71.92 -0.96 -12.68
CA ILE A 79 70.52 -0.52 -12.67
C ILE A 79 70.52 1.01 -12.55
N ILE A 80 70.12 1.68 -13.63
CA ILE A 80 70.09 3.14 -13.70
C ILE A 80 68.74 3.72 -13.26
N TYR A 81 67.68 2.92 -13.29
CA TYR A 81 66.37 3.30 -12.79
C TYR A 81 65.59 2.07 -12.31
N SER A 82 64.89 2.21 -11.18
CA SER A 82 64.11 1.13 -10.57
C SER A 82 62.94 1.71 -9.81
N GLN A 83 61.73 1.25 -10.11
CA GLN A 83 60.52 1.59 -9.37
C GLN A 83 59.74 0.33 -9.04
N VAL A 84 59.06 0.38 -7.89
CA VAL A 84 58.24 -0.73 -7.37
C VAL A 84 56.80 -0.25 -7.26
N LYS A 85 55.85 -1.08 -7.71
CA LYS A 85 54.40 -0.85 -7.66
C LYS A 85 53.99 0.55 -8.12
N THR A 86 54.53 0.98 -9.25
CA THR A 86 54.26 2.30 -9.81
C THR A 86 53.25 2.22 -10.94
N GLN A 87 52.34 3.20 -11.02
CA GLN A 87 51.26 3.21 -12.03
C GLN A 87 51.66 3.89 -13.33
N PHE A 88 52.47 4.95 -13.20
CA PHE A 88 52.94 5.80 -14.28
C PHE A 88 54.23 6.46 -13.83
N ASP A 89 55.23 6.51 -14.70
CA ASP A 89 56.42 7.35 -14.54
C ASP A 89 57.08 7.60 -15.90
N SER A 90 57.88 8.66 -15.99
CA SER A 90 58.68 9.01 -17.16
C SER A 90 60.10 9.38 -16.73
N HIS A 91 61.08 8.63 -17.23
CA HIS A 91 62.47 8.74 -16.83
C HIS A 91 63.38 9.03 -18.03
N SER A 92 63.86 10.28 -18.12
CA SER A 92 64.88 10.70 -19.09
C SER A 92 66.29 10.54 -18.50
N PHE A 93 67.20 9.96 -19.28
CA PHE A 93 68.59 9.71 -18.89
C PHE A 93 69.56 9.92 -20.06
N ILE A 94 70.83 10.17 -19.75
CA ILE A 94 71.91 10.32 -20.75
C ILE A 94 72.86 9.10 -20.64
N PRO A 95 72.97 8.27 -21.68
CA PRO A 95 73.83 7.09 -21.74
C PRO A 95 75.32 7.44 -21.57
N THR A 96 75.97 6.82 -20.58
CA THR A 96 77.42 6.98 -20.33
C THR A 96 78.29 6.11 -21.24
N MET A 97 77.71 5.07 -21.84
CA MET A 97 78.35 4.12 -22.74
C MET A 97 77.38 3.66 -23.84
N SER A 98 77.91 3.35 -25.02
CA SER A 98 77.10 2.78 -26.11
C SER A 98 76.86 1.29 -25.86
N GLY A 99 75.65 0.82 -26.12
CA GLY A 99 75.30 -0.60 -26.02
C GLY A 99 73.80 -0.84 -25.83
N ILE A 100 73.46 -2.08 -25.48
CA ILE A 100 72.07 -2.51 -25.29
C ILE A 100 71.62 -2.18 -23.87
N TYR A 101 70.64 -1.28 -23.76
CA TYR A 101 69.90 -1.00 -22.54
C TYR A 101 68.67 -1.90 -22.45
N LYS A 102 68.30 -2.30 -21.23
CA LYS A 102 67.25 -3.28 -20.98
C LYS A 102 66.22 -2.73 -20.00
N ALA A 103 64.98 -2.54 -20.45
CA ALA A 103 63.85 -2.15 -19.62
C ALA A 103 63.00 -3.38 -19.30
N CYS A 104 62.81 -3.71 -18.03
CA CYS A 104 62.00 -4.84 -17.60
C CYS A 104 60.80 -4.41 -16.77
N PHE A 105 59.67 -5.07 -17.01
CA PHE A 105 58.40 -4.90 -16.31
C PHE A 105 58.03 -6.20 -15.62
N SER A 106 57.87 -6.19 -14.30
CA SER A 106 57.52 -7.37 -13.50
C SER A 106 56.14 -7.23 -12.87
N ASN A 107 55.35 -8.29 -13.01
CA ASN A 107 54.07 -8.51 -12.37
C ASN A 107 54.10 -9.77 -11.48
N GLU A 108 55.29 -10.16 -11.01
CA GLU A 108 55.50 -11.34 -10.15
C GLU A 108 54.69 -11.27 -8.83
N PHE A 109 54.33 -10.08 -8.37
CA PHE A 109 53.54 -9.87 -7.17
C PHE A 109 52.03 -10.07 -7.35
N SER A 110 51.51 -10.15 -8.58
CA SER A 110 50.09 -10.43 -8.84
C SER A 110 49.89 -11.89 -9.17
N THR A 111 49.09 -12.59 -8.36
CA THR A 111 48.83 -14.03 -8.52
C THR A 111 47.61 -14.34 -9.39
N TYR A 112 46.82 -13.33 -9.77
CA TYR A 112 45.53 -13.55 -10.43
C TYR A 112 45.17 -12.52 -11.50
N SER A 113 45.92 -11.42 -11.61
CA SER A 113 45.62 -10.33 -12.55
C SER A 113 46.78 -10.05 -13.48
N HIS A 114 46.58 -10.32 -14.77
CA HIS A 114 47.42 -9.78 -15.85
C HIS A 114 47.25 -8.26 -15.93
N LYS A 115 48.25 -7.59 -16.50
CA LYS A 115 48.31 -6.15 -16.65
C LYS A 115 48.49 -5.78 -18.11
N LEU A 116 47.91 -4.66 -18.50
CA LEU A 116 48.13 -4.08 -19.82
C LEU A 116 48.97 -2.82 -19.62
N VAL A 117 50.20 -2.82 -20.13
CA VAL A 117 51.18 -1.75 -19.91
C VAL A 117 51.48 -1.08 -21.24
N TYR A 118 51.22 0.23 -21.29
CA TYR A 118 51.74 1.11 -22.33
C TYR A 118 53.19 1.42 -22.00
N MET A 119 54.09 1.29 -22.98
CA MET A 119 55.48 1.69 -22.84
C MET A 119 55.91 2.44 -24.11
N ASP A 120 56.65 3.51 -23.88
CA ASP A 120 57.40 4.20 -24.91
C ASP A 120 58.87 4.30 -24.50
N PHE A 121 59.77 3.86 -25.38
CA PHE A 121 61.21 3.88 -25.15
C PHE A 121 61.89 4.67 -26.26
N GLN A 122 61.96 5.98 -26.05
CA GLN A 122 62.46 6.95 -27.01
C GLN A 122 63.99 7.05 -26.93
N VAL A 123 64.66 6.99 -28.08
CA VAL A 123 66.12 7.13 -28.20
C VAL A 123 66.47 8.29 -29.12
N GLY A 124 67.15 9.29 -28.57
CA GLY A 124 67.57 10.49 -29.29
C GLY A 124 66.48 11.54 -29.42
N ASP A 125 66.87 12.67 -29.98
CA ASP A 125 65.93 13.71 -30.40
C ASP A 125 65.26 13.27 -31.70
N GLU A 126 63.97 13.53 -31.83
CA GLU A 126 63.20 13.19 -33.03
C GLU A 126 63.83 13.85 -34.27
N LEU A 127 63.88 13.11 -35.38
CA LEU A 127 64.55 13.55 -36.61
C LEU A 127 64.01 14.93 -37.03
N PRO A 128 64.88 15.92 -37.27
CA PRO A 128 64.42 17.21 -37.76
C PRO A 128 63.77 17.04 -39.12
N LEU A 129 62.88 17.99 -39.48
CA LEU A 129 62.21 18.06 -40.78
C LEU A 129 63.18 17.70 -41.93
N PRO A 130 62.78 16.78 -42.84
CA PRO A 130 63.65 16.32 -43.91
C PRO A 130 64.12 17.52 -44.77
N GLY A 131 65.43 17.69 -44.86
CA GLY A 131 66.08 18.79 -45.60
C GLY A 131 66.62 19.95 -44.74
N LEU A 132 66.37 19.98 -43.42
CA LEU A 132 66.92 21.02 -42.52
C LEU A 132 68.17 20.60 -41.72
N GLY A 133 68.48 19.30 -41.64
CA GLY A 133 69.53 18.77 -40.74
C GLY A 133 70.96 18.69 -41.31
N GLU A 134 71.14 18.93 -42.62
CA GLU A 134 72.40 18.59 -43.31
C GLU A 134 73.34 19.80 -43.55
N HIS A 135 72.95 21.01 -43.14
CA HIS A 135 73.74 22.22 -43.36
C HIS A 135 74.06 22.94 -42.04
N VAL A 136 75.34 22.96 -41.67
CA VAL A 136 75.89 23.69 -40.52
C VAL A 136 76.01 25.18 -40.87
N THR A 137 74.87 25.85 -41.10
CA THR A 137 74.77 27.30 -41.29
C THR A 137 73.74 27.89 -40.32
N VAL A 138 73.90 29.17 -39.97
CA VAL A 138 72.92 29.90 -39.14
C VAL A 138 71.55 29.77 -39.78
N MET A 139 70.59 29.17 -39.06
CA MET A 139 69.25 28.95 -39.58
C MET A 139 68.61 30.27 -40.00
N THR A 140 67.91 30.24 -41.14
CA THR A 140 67.05 31.35 -41.53
C THR A 140 65.87 31.48 -40.56
N GLN A 141 65.26 32.66 -40.47
CA GLN A 141 64.10 32.89 -39.60
C GLN A 141 62.94 31.92 -39.91
N MET A 142 62.79 31.52 -41.18
CA MET A 142 61.77 30.55 -41.61
C MET A 142 62.08 29.13 -41.13
N GLU A 143 63.35 28.70 -41.18
CA GLU A 143 63.78 27.38 -40.70
C GLU A 143 63.62 27.24 -39.19
N SER A 144 63.98 28.27 -38.42
CA SER A 144 63.77 28.30 -36.98
C SER A 144 62.29 28.23 -36.61
N SER A 145 61.43 28.96 -37.34
CA SER A 145 59.99 28.93 -37.10
C SER A 145 59.38 27.58 -37.47
N ALA A 146 59.82 26.95 -38.57
CA ALA A 146 59.37 25.62 -38.96
C ALA A 146 59.74 24.53 -37.95
N GLN A 147 60.97 24.57 -37.41
CA GLN A 147 61.39 23.66 -36.33
C GLN A 147 60.59 23.88 -35.04
N GLU A 148 60.31 25.13 -34.66
CA GLU A 148 59.49 25.44 -33.49
C GLU A 148 58.05 24.92 -33.65
N VAL A 149 57.45 25.10 -34.82
CA VAL A 149 56.12 24.56 -35.13
C VAL A 149 56.13 23.04 -35.07
N HIS A 150 57.15 22.38 -35.63
CA HIS A 150 57.29 20.92 -35.58
C HIS A 150 57.39 20.41 -34.14
N LYS A 151 58.24 21.02 -33.31
CA LYS A 151 58.38 20.68 -31.88
C LYS A 151 57.05 20.86 -31.12
N ASN A 152 56.33 21.94 -31.40
CA ASN A 152 55.01 22.16 -30.79
C ASN A 152 53.98 21.12 -31.27
N LEU A 153 54.01 20.69 -32.53
CA LEU A 153 53.12 19.64 -33.05
C LEU A 153 53.38 18.28 -32.40
N ILE A 154 54.66 17.92 -32.20
CA ILE A 154 55.05 16.70 -31.48
C ILE A 154 54.54 16.75 -30.04
N SER A 155 54.76 17.87 -29.34
CA SER A 155 54.25 18.03 -27.97
C SER A 155 52.72 17.91 -27.91
N ILE A 156 52.00 18.45 -28.89
CA ILE A 156 50.54 18.28 -28.98
C ILE A 156 50.15 16.82 -29.21
N LEU A 157 50.90 16.07 -30.04
CA LEU A 157 50.65 14.65 -30.27
C LEU A 157 50.80 13.85 -28.97
N ASP A 158 51.88 14.08 -28.24
CA ASP A 158 52.16 13.44 -26.95
C ASP A 158 51.04 13.71 -25.93
N TYR A 159 50.62 14.99 -25.80
CA TYR A 159 49.46 15.33 -24.97
C TYR A 159 48.17 14.62 -25.41
N GLN A 160 47.95 14.47 -26.71
CA GLN A 160 46.78 13.74 -27.23
C GLN A 160 46.85 12.25 -26.90
N THR A 161 48.01 11.61 -27.02
CA THR A 161 48.21 10.20 -26.65
C THR A 161 47.94 10.00 -25.16
N HIS A 162 48.55 10.82 -24.29
CA HIS A 162 48.31 10.76 -22.85
C HIS A 162 46.81 10.93 -22.49
N HIS A 163 46.13 11.89 -23.13
CA HIS A 163 44.71 12.10 -22.91
C HIS A 163 43.85 10.91 -23.37
N ARG A 164 44.17 10.31 -24.54
CA ARG A 164 43.49 9.12 -25.05
C ARG A 164 43.65 7.92 -24.12
N LEU A 165 44.84 7.70 -23.57
CA LEU A 165 45.11 6.63 -22.60
C LEU A 165 44.27 6.80 -21.33
N ARG A 166 44.23 8.01 -20.77
CA ARG A 166 43.41 8.30 -19.57
C ARG A 166 41.91 8.16 -19.84
N GLU A 167 41.43 8.60 -21.00
CA GLU A 167 40.03 8.40 -21.38
C GLU A 167 39.70 6.92 -21.52
N ALA A 168 40.56 6.13 -22.17
CA ALA A 168 40.37 4.69 -22.33
C ALA A 168 40.31 3.96 -20.97
N GLN A 169 41.24 4.27 -20.07
CA GLN A 169 41.22 3.74 -18.69
C GLN A 169 39.94 4.12 -17.94
N GLY A 170 39.52 5.39 -18.05
CA GLY A 170 38.29 5.89 -17.43
C GLY A 170 37.03 5.21 -17.97
N ARG A 171 36.94 5.06 -19.29
CA ARG A 171 35.83 4.40 -19.97
C ARG A 171 35.72 2.93 -19.57
N LYS A 172 36.85 2.20 -19.57
CA LYS A 172 36.87 0.80 -19.17
C LYS A 172 36.35 0.59 -17.75
N ARG A 173 36.81 1.42 -16.81
CA ARG A 173 36.34 1.40 -15.42
C ARG A 173 34.84 1.69 -15.30
N ALA A 174 34.34 2.67 -16.06
CA ALA A 174 32.93 3.04 -16.05
C ALA A 174 32.04 1.90 -16.57
N GLU A 175 32.44 1.25 -17.67
CA GLU A 175 31.72 0.10 -18.24
C GLU A 175 31.67 -1.09 -17.26
N GLU A 176 32.79 -1.45 -16.65
CA GLU A 176 32.86 -2.53 -15.65
C GLU A 176 32.03 -2.24 -14.40
N LEU A 177 31.94 -0.98 -13.98
CA LEU A 177 31.10 -0.59 -12.85
C LEU A 177 29.62 -0.65 -13.23
N ASN A 178 29.27 -0.11 -14.40
CA ASN A 178 27.90 -0.11 -14.90
C ASN A 178 27.35 -1.53 -15.08
N GLU A 179 28.15 -2.45 -15.64
CA GLU A 179 27.75 -3.84 -15.80
C GLU A 179 27.45 -4.51 -14.44
N ARG A 180 28.33 -4.33 -13.44
CA ARG A 180 28.12 -4.88 -12.09
C ARG A 180 26.87 -4.31 -11.41
N VAL A 181 26.67 -2.99 -11.48
CA VAL A 181 25.50 -2.33 -10.91
C VAL A 181 24.21 -2.76 -11.60
N LEU A 182 24.24 -2.92 -12.93
CA LEU A 182 23.10 -3.41 -13.70
C LEU A 182 22.69 -4.82 -13.25
N TRP A 183 23.64 -5.76 -13.17
CA TRP A 183 23.35 -7.13 -12.74
C TRP A 183 22.83 -7.19 -11.31
N TRP A 184 23.38 -6.38 -10.41
CA TRP A 184 22.87 -6.26 -9.04
C TRP A 184 21.42 -5.74 -9.00
N SER A 185 21.13 -4.69 -9.77
CA SER A 185 19.79 -4.09 -9.86
C SER A 185 18.75 -5.05 -10.46
N VAL A 186 19.13 -5.83 -11.47
CA VAL A 186 18.27 -6.87 -12.06
C VAL A 186 17.93 -7.94 -11.03
N MET A 187 18.94 -8.41 -10.26
CA MET A 187 18.73 -9.40 -9.21
C MET A 187 17.78 -8.88 -8.12
N GLU A 188 17.98 -7.65 -7.64
CA GLU A 188 17.08 -7.01 -6.66
C GLU A 188 15.64 -6.94 -7.18
N THR A 189 15.46 -6.54 -8.43
CA THR A 189 14.14 -6.45 -9.06
C THR A 189 13.46 -7.82 -9.11
N VAL A 190 14.19 -8.88 -9.47
CA VAL A 190 13.68 -10.26 -9.49
C VAL A 190 13.28 -10.72 -8.09
N CYS A 191 14.09 -10.46 -7.06
CA CYS A 191 13.76 -10.79 -5.67
C CYS A 191 12.47 -10.10 -5.20
N ILE A 192 12.27 -8.82 -5.54
CA ILE A 192 11.04 -8.09 -5.20
C ILE A 192 9.81 -8.72 -5.86
N LEU A 193 9.91 -9.10 -7.14
CA LEU A 193 8.81 -9.76 -7.85
C LEU A 193 8.45 -11.11 -7.23
N PHE A 194 9.45 -11.92 -6.84
CA PHE A 194 9.21 -13.18 -6.14
C PHE A 194 8.50 -12.98 -4.79
N ILE A 195 8.90 -11.99 -4.00
CA ILE A 195 8.24 -11.69 -2.71
C ILE A 195 6.80 -11.19 -2.93
N ALA A 196 6.56 -10.42 -3.98
CA ALA A 196 5.23 -9.93 -4.33
C ALA A 196 4.28 -11.08 -4.70
N GLU A 197 4.75 -12.10 -5.43
CA GLU A 197 3.94 -13.26 -5.82
C GLU A 197 3.56 -14.14 -4.63
N GLN A 198 4.40 -14.21 -3.59
CA GLN A 198 4.10 -14.97 -2.36
C GLN A 198 3.01 -14.31 -1.48
N ASN A 199 2.77 -13.00 -1.63
CA ASN A 199 1.85 -12.24 -0.77
C ASN A 199 0.55 -11.83 -1.46
N ILE A 200 0.08 -12.58 -2.45
CA ILE A 200 -1.22 -12.33 -3.07
C ILE A 200 -2.32 -12.63 -2.03
N PRO A 201 -3.13 -11.63 -1.61
CA PRO A 201 -4.19 -11.87 -0.65
C PRO A 201 -5.21 -12.84 -1.24
N ILE A 202 -5.42 -13.96 -0.56
CA ILE A 202 -6.41 -14.97 -0.98
C ILE A 202 -7.80 -14.40 -0.69
N ASP A 203 -8.45 -13.82 -1.71
CA ASP A 203 -9.85 -13.43 -1.62
C ASP A 203 -10.74 -14.66 -1.75
N ILE A 204 -11.41 -15.02 -0.66
CA ILE A 204 -12.33 -16.15 -0.60
C ILE A 204 -13.73 -15.61 -0.31
N ASN A 205 -14.66 -15.89 -1.23
CA ASN A 205 -16.06 -15.60 -0.98
C ASN A 205 -16.54 -16.37 0.25
N ALA A 206 -16.96 -15.65 1.30
CA ALA A 206 -17.41 -16.23 2.56
C ALA A 206 -18.49 -17.30 2.39
N ARG A 207 -19.32 -17.23 1.33
CA ARG A 207 -20.39 -18.20 1.04
C ARG A 207 -19.91 -19.52 0.46
N LYS A 208 -18.66 -19.57 -0.02
CA LYS A 208 -18.03 -20.74 -0.63
C LYS A 208 -16.80 -21.19 0.16
N LEU A 209 -16.63 -20.70 1.39
CA LEU A 209 -15.43 -20.96 2.19
C LEU A 209 -15.23 -22.47 2.42
N LEU A 210 -16.29 -23.19 2.80
CA LEU A 210 -16.21 -24.63 3.00
C LEU A 210 -15.88 -25.39 1.69
N ASP A 211 -16.51 -25.01 0.58
CA ASP A 211 -16.22 -25.61 -0.73
C ASP A 211 -14.76 -25.36 -1.15
N TRP A 212 -14.25 -24.14 -0.91
CA TRP A 212 -12.87 -23.77 -1.17
C TRP A 212 -11.90 -24.63 -0.35
N LEU A 213 -12.17 -24.81 0.95
CA LEU A 213 -11.37 -25.66 1.85
C LEU A 213 -11.35 -27.13 1.40
N ILE A 214 -12.49 -27.67 0.96
CA ILE A 214 -12.59 -29.05 0.46
C ILE A 214 -11.86 -29.20 -0.87
N ASN A 215 -12.08 -28.29 -1.83
CA ASN A 215 -11.47 -28.35 -3.15
C ASN A 215 -9.94 -28.26 -3.12
N ARG A 216 -9.40 -27.47 -2.18
CA ARG A 216 -7.96 -27.34 -1.94
C ARG A 216 -7.38 -28.43 -1.02
N ARG A 217 -8.21 -29.40 -0.60
CA ARG A 217 -7.83 -30.53 0.26
C ARG A 217 -7.38 -30.13 1.68
N HIS A 218 -7.76 -28.94 2.16
CA HIS A 218 -7.57 -28.56 3.56
C HIS A 218 -8.51 -29.35 4.49
N CYS A 219 -9.72 -29.68 4.01
CA CYS A 219 -10.70 -30.51 4.70
C CYS A 219 -11.15 -31.67 3.80
N LYS A 220 -11.55 -32.80 4.39
CA LYS A 220 -12.12 -33.94 3.65
C LYS A 220 -13.61 -33.71 3.34
N LYS A 221 -14.08 -34.21 2.19
CA LYS A 221 -15.50 -34.09 1.79
C LYS A 221 -16.47 -34.77 2.76
N ASN A 222 -16.04 -35.86 3.40
CA ASN A 222 -16.83 -36.65 4.34
C ASN A 222 -16.72 -36.18 5.81
N TRP A 223 -16.27 -34.95 6.07
CA TRP A 223 -16.08 -34.42 7.41
C TRP A 223 -17.34 -34.52 8.30
N HIS A 224 -18.54 -34.42 7.71
CA HIS A 224 -19.82 -34.59 8.40
C HIS A 224 -19.99 -35.97 9.07
N MET A 225 -19.33 -37.01 8.57
CA MET A 225 -19.36 -38.33 9.21
C MET A 225 -18.47 -38.35 10.46
N ASN A 226 -17.37 -37.60 10.44
CA ASN A 226 -16.40 -37.57 11.53
C ASN A 226 -16.79 -36.61 12.66
N ILE A 227 -17.68 -35.63 12.39
CA ILE A 227 -18.17 -34.72 13.45
C ILE A 227 -19.16 -35.41 14.40
N LEU A 228 -19.96 -36.38 13.93
CA LEU A 228 -20.96 -37.06 14.76
C LEU A 228 -20.34 -37.80 15.96
N PRO A 229 -19.26 -38.61 15.82
CA PRO A 229 -18.57 -39.21 16.95
C PRO A 229 -17.97 -38.19 17.92
N ILE A 230 -17.46 -37.06 17.43
CA ILE A 230 -16.93 -35.98 18.26
C ILE A 230 -18.05 -35.40 19.13
N ARG A 231 -19.22 -35.16 18.54
CA ARG A 231 -20.42 -34.67 19.24
C ARG A 231 -20.87 -35.62 20.34
N GLN A 232 -20.87 -36.93 20.07
CA GLN A 232 -21.18 -37.94 21.07
C GLN A 232 -20.17 -37.94 22.23
N LYS A 233 -18.87 -37.85 21.93
CA LYS A 233 -17.82 -37.75 22.95
C LYS A 233 -17.94 -36.48 23.80
N ILE A 234 -18.26 -35.34 23.19
CA ILE A 234 -18.54 -34.09 23.91
C ILE A 234 -19.68 -34.31 24.90
N ASN A 235 -20.82 -34.85 24.45
CA ASN A 235 -21.98 -35.09 25.32
C ASN A 235 -21.66 -36.01 26.51
N ASN A 236 -20.83 -37.04 26.30
CA ASN A 236 -20.37 -37.92 27.37
C ASN A 236 -19.41 -37.20 28.34
N ALA A 237 -18.49 -36.38 27.81
CA ALA A 237 -17.51 -35.66 28.62
C ALA A 237 -18.14 -34.55 29.49
N ILE A 238 -19.24 -33.94 29.04
CA ILE A 238 -19.98 -32.91 29.80
C ILE A 238 -20.46 -33.44 31.15
N GLN A 239 -20.88 -34.70 31.22
CA GLN A 239 -21.44 -35.31 32.44
C GLN A 239 -20.44 -35.34 33.60
N ASN A 240 -19.14 -35.28 33.29
CA ASN A 240 -18.06 -35.39 34.27
C ASN A 240 -17.43 -34.03 34.62
N MET A 241 -18.07 -32.90 34.27
CA MET A 241 -17.47 -31.56 34.44
C MET A 241 -17.55 -31.06 35.90
N PRO A 242 -16.48 -30.43 36.42
CA PRO A 242 -16.51 -29.80 37.74
C PRO A 242 -17.42 -28.56 37.73
N ALA A 243 -17.97 -28.22 38.90
CA ALA A 243 -18.65 -26.95 39.11
C ALA A 243 -17.63 -25.81 39.06
N HIS A 244 -17.58 -25.10 37.93
CA HIS A 244 -16.72 -23.94 37.71
C HIS A 244 -17.47 -22.94 36.83
N ASP A 245 -17.63 -21.69 37.28
CA ASP A 245 -18.50 -20.69 36.64
C ASP A 245 -18.14 -20.43 35.18
N GLY A 246 -16.83 -20.36 34.88
CA GLY A 246 -16.34 -20.19 33.51
C GLY A 246 -16.65 -21.37 32.58
N ILE A 247 -16.76 -22.59 33.13
CA ILE A 247 -17.13 -23.79 32.38
C ILE A 247 -18.65 -23.83 32.23
N ALA A 248 -19.40 -23.54 33.30
CA ALA A 248 -20.86 -23.51 33.28
C ALA A 248 -21.40 -22.53 32.21
N SER A 249 -20.77 -21.35 32.08
CA SER A 249 -21.09 -20.39 31.01
C SER A 249 -20.83 -20.98 29.61
N LEU A 250 -19.69 -21.64 29.38
CA LEU A 250 -19.37 -22.26 28.09
C LEU A 250 -20.28 -23.44 27.75
N LEU A 251 -20.77 -24.16 28.76
CA LEU A 251 -21.69 -25.30 28.62
C LEU A 251 -23.16 -24.87 28.50
N SER A 252 -23.51 -23.65 28.95
CA SER A 252 -24.87 -23.09 28.84
C SER A 252 -25.26 -22.73 27.40
N GLY A 253 -24.29 -22.67 26.48
CA GLY A 253 -24.55 -22.42 25.07
C GLY A 253 -25.23 -23.59 24.37
N VAL A 254 -26.10 -23.30 23.40
CA VAL A 254 -26.85 -24.30 22.61
C VAL A 254 -25.94 -25.24 21.81
N TYR A 255 -24.68 -24.86 21.55
CA TYR A 255 -23.77 -25.63 20.72
C TYR A 255 -22.29 -25.46 21.12
N ILE A 256 -21.68 -26.51 21.67
CA ILE A 256 -20.27 -26.55 22.06
C ILE A 256 -19.41 -26.86 20.84
N ASN A 257 -18.63 -25.92 20.33
CA ASN A 257 -17.76 -26.12 19.16
C ASN A 257 -16.28 -26.32 19.56
N TYR A 258 -15.41 -26.52 18.58
CA TYR A 258 -13.96 -26.65 18.79
C TYR A 258 -13.37 -25.57 19.71
N PHE A 259 -13.74 -24.29 19.52
CA PHE A 259 -13.21 -23.20 20.33
C PHE A 259 -13.70 -23.26 21.78
N SER A 260 -14.92 -23.73 22.01
CA SER A 260 -15.41 -24.04 23.36
C SER A 260 -14.56 -25.15 23.99
N CYS A 261 -14.27 -26.23 23.26
CA CYS A 261 -13.41 -27.31 23.74
C CYS A 261 -11.99 -26.81 24.09
N VAL A 262 -11.40 -25.94 23.25
CA VAL A 262 -10.07 -25.36 23.51
C VAL A 262 -10.07 -24.53 24.80
N LYS A 263 -11.10 -23.69 24.99
CA LYS A 263 -11.26 -22.91 26.23
C LYS A 263 -11.45 -23.80 27.45
N ILE A 264 -12.25 -24.86 27.33
CA ILE A 264 -12.46 -25.83 28.41
C ILE A 264 -11.13 -26.50 28.79
N VAL A 265 -10.36 -26.98 27.81
CA VAL A 265 -9.03 -27.58 28.08
C VAL A 265 -8.08 -26.56 28.70
N LYS A 266 -8.11 -25.29 28.28
CA LYS A 266 -7.29 -24.23 28.88
C LYS A 266 -7.64 -24.04 30.36
N ILE A 267 -8.92 -23.92 30.70
CA ILE A 267 -9.38 -23.79 32.09
C ILE A 267 -8.95 -25.03 32.90
N LEU A 268 -9.19 -26.23 32.38
CA LEU A 268 -8.79 -27.48 33.05
C LEU A 268 -7.27 -27.54 33.31
N LYS A 269 -6.45 -27.00 32.41
CA LYS A 269 -4.99 -26.96 32.59
C LYS A 269 -4.57 -26.03 33.73
N GLU A 270 -5.30 -24.93 33.92
CA GLU A 270 -5.09 -23.96 35.00
C GLU A 270 -5.60 -24.51 36.34
N THR A 271 -6.75 -25.18 36.36
CA THR A 271 -7.38 -25.68 37.60
C THR A 271 -6.86 -27.03 38.07
N GLU A 272 -6.34 -27.89 37.20
CA GLU A 272 -5.84 -29.24 37.53
C GLU A 272 -4.30 -29.34 37.44
N ALA A 273 -3.59 -28.21 37.53
CA ALA A 273 -2.14 -28.09 37.33
C ALA A 273 -1.30 -29.03 38.24
N ASP A 274 -1.80 -29.32 39.45
CA ASP A 274 -1.11 -30.14 40.47
C ASP A 274 -1.25 -31.66 40.26
N THR A 275 -1.98 -32.11 39.23
CA THR A 275 -2.26 -33.55 38.97
C THR A 275 -1.37 -34.17 37.88
N LYS A 276 -0.20 -33.57 37.62
CA LYS A 276 0.74 -34.05 36.60
C LYS A 276 1.62 -35.18 37.14
N ASN A 277 1.68 -36.28 36.39
CA ASN A 277 2.62 -37.38 36.69
C ASN A 277 4.06 -36.97 36.31
N LEU A 278 5.07 -37.71 36.82
CA LEU A 278 6.52 -37.52 36.60
C LEU A 278 6.98 -37.42 35.12
N PHE A 279 6.10 -37.68 34.15
CA PHE A 279 6.34 -37.53 32.71
C PHE A 279 5.52 -36.40 32.05
N GLY A 280 4.96 -35.47 32.84
CA GLY A 280 4.22 -34.29 32.33
C GLY A 280 2.81 -34.57 31.79
N HIS A 281 2.32 -35.80 31.93
CA HIS A 281 0.97 -36.17 31.49
C HIS A 281 -0.05 -35.88 32.60
N TYR A 282 -1.17 -35.27 32.24
CA TYR A 282 -2.29 -35.00 33.15
C TYR A 282 -3.01 -36.32 33.50
N GLY A 283 -3.22 -36.57 34.80
CA GLY A 283 -3.77 -37.84 35.29
C GLY A 283 -5.29 -38.00 35.12
N SER A 284 -6.05 -36.89 35.15
CA SER A 284 -7.52 -36.93 35.24
C SER A 284 -8.19 -37.47 33.97
N GLN A 285 -9.24 -38.28 34.15
CA GLN A 285 -10.02 -38.83 33.03
C GLN A 285 -10.67 -37.70 32.21
N ARG A 286 -11.16 -36.63 32.85
CA ARG A 286 -11.71 -35.45 32.16
C ARG A 286 -10.70 -34.83 31.20
N MET A 287 -9.48 -34.56 31.68
CA MET A 287 -8.47 -33.94 30.83
C MET A 287 -8.17 -34.83 29.62
N LYS A 288 -8.06 -36.14 29.81
CA LYS A 288 -7.87 -37.11 28.71
C LYS A 288 -9.03 -37.08 27.72
N ASP A 289 -10.27 -37.06 28.20
CA ASP A 289 -11.46 -37.03 27.36
C ASP A 289 -11.51 -35.76 26.49
N TRP A 290 -11.26 -34.59 27.08
CA TRP A 290 -11.26 -33.31 26.36
C TRP A 290 -10.05 -33.14 25.42
N GLN A 291 -8.87 -33.65 25.80
CA GLN A 291 -7.71 -33.71 24.90
C GLN A 291 -7.98 -34.62 23.70
N GLU A 292 -8.63 -35.77 23.90
CA GLU A 292 -9.01 -36.65 22.79
C GLU A 292 -10.04 -35.98 21.87
N ILE A 293 -11.01 -35.23 22.43
CA ILE A 293 -11.95 -34.42 21.63
C ILE A 293 -11.21 -33.42 20.74
N LEU A 294 -10.22 -32.68 21.28
CA LEU A 294 -9.40 -31.76 20.50
C LEU A 294 -8.61 -32.48 19.41
N ARG A 295 -7.99 -33.61 19.75
CA ARG A 295 -7.23 -34.43 18.79
C ARG A 295 -8.11 -34.93 17.64
N LEU A 296 -9.35 -35.32 17.93
CA LEU A 296 -10.30 -35.74 16.91
C LEU A 296 -10.74 -34.57 16.02
N TYR A 297 -10.93 -33.38 16.58
CA TYR A 297 -11.22 -32.18 15.79
C TYR A 297 -10.06 -31.78 14.87
N GLU A 298 -8.82 -31.85 15.38
CA GLU A 298 -7.60 -31.48 14.66
C GLU A 298 -7.23 -32.52 13.61
N LYS A 299 -7.56 -33.79 13.84
CA LYS A 299 -7.43 -34.85 12.85
C LYS A 299 -8.23 -34.49 11.60
N GLU A 300 -7.54 -34.45 10.46
CA GLU A 300 -8.11 -34.08 9.15
C GLU A 300 -8.77 -32.69 9.12
N ASN A 301 -8.42 -31.79 10.05
CA ASN A 301 -8.91 -30.42 10.13
C ASN A 301 -10.45 -30.30 10.16
N ILE A 302 -11.12 -31.17 10.92
CA ILE A 302 -12.59 -31.15 11.03
C ILE A 302 -13.08 -29.85 11.66
N TYR A 303 -12.33 -29.29 12.62
CA TYR A 303 -12.65 -27.99 13.21
C TYR A 303 -12.80 -26.89 12.15
N LEU A 304 -11.93 -26.90 11.14
CA LEU A 304 -11.92 -25.88 10.09
C LEU A 304 -13.17 -25.98 9.20
N ALA A 305 -13.63 -27.19 8.91
CA ALA A 305 -14.86 -27.43 8.16
C ALA A 305 -16.11 -26.99 8.94
N GLU A 306 -16.18 -27.32 10.23
CA GLU A 306 -17.28 -26.92 11.12
C GLU A 306 -17.35 -25.39 11.25
N VAL A 307 -16.21 -24.74 11.50
CA VAL A 307 -16.14 -23.27 11.62
C VAL A 307 -16.50 -22.59 10.31
N ALA A 308 -16.03 -23.09 9.17
CA ALA A 308 -16.39 -22.55 7.87
C ALA A 308 -17.91 -22.67 7.62
N GLN A 309 -18.52 -23.81 7.97
CA GLN A 309 -19.97 -24.00 7.85
C GLN A 309 -20.74 -23.02 8.76
N MET A 310 -20.30 -22.85 10.01
CA MET A 310 -20.91 -21.91 10.95
C MET A 310 -20.81 -20.46 10.43
N LEU A 311 -19.64 -20.05 9.95
CA LEU A 311 -19.43 -18.71 9.38
C LEU A 311 -20.32 -18.49 8.15
N MET A 312 -20.36 -19.48 7.24
CA MET A 312 -21.25 -19.45 6.08
C MET A 312 -22.71 -19.26 6.49
N ARG A 313 -23.18 -20.02 7.50
CA ARG A 313 -24.56 -19.89 8.00
C ARG A 313 -24.82 -18.49 8.58
N ASN A 314 -23.90 -17.98 9.40
CA ASN A 314 -24.04 -16.67 10.02
C ASN A 314 -24.10 -15.55 8.98
N VAL A 315 -23.19 -15.56 8.01
CA VAL A 315 -23.12 -14.54 6.95
C VAL A 315 -24.34 -14.61 6.02
N ASN A 316 -24.82 -15.82 5.69
CA ASN A 316 -25.89 -15.99 4.72
C ASN A 316 -27.30 -15.85 5.29
N TYR A 317 -27.51 -16.24 6.55
CA TYR A 317 -28.86 -16.39 7.10
C TYR A 317 -29.04 -15.60 8.39
N GLU A 318 -28.20 -15.81 9.39
CA GLU A 318 -28.41 -15.22 10.73
C GLU A 318 -28.26 -13.69 10.70
N VAL A 319 -27.16 -13.17 10.15
CA VAL A 319 -26.91 -11.72 10.08
C VAL A 319 -27.97 -11.01 9.25
N PRO A 320 -28.32 -11.47 8.03
CA PRO A 320 -29.42 -10.85 7.27
C PRO A 320 -30.77 -10.92 7.97
N SER A 321 -31.08 -12.03 8.67
CA SER A 321 -32.33 -12.18 9.43
C SER A 321 -32.40 -11.18 10.57
N ILE A 322 -31.34 -11.06 11.37
CA ILE A 322 -31.24 -10.11 12.47
C ILE A 322 -31.31 -8.67 11.93
N LYS A 323 -30.62 -8.36 10.83
CA LYS A 323 -30.73 -7.03 10.18
C LYS A 323 -32.16 -6.69 9.79
N LYS A 324 -32.92 -7.64 9.23
CA LYS A 324 -34.34 -7.44 8.92
C LYS A 324 -35.19 -7.23 10.16
N GLN A 325 -34.89 -7.92 11.27
CA GLN A 325 -35.59 -7.72 12.53
C GLN A 325 -35.31 -6.34 13.12
N ILE A 326 -34.04 -5.91 13.11
CA ILE A 326 -33.64 -4.56 13.53
C ILE A 326 -34.40 -3.51 12.73
N GLN A 327 -34.40 -3.63 11.40
CA GLN A 327 -35.10 -2.68 10.53
C GLN A 327 -36.61 -2.60 10.82
N LYS A 328 -37.26 -3.74 11.13
CA LYS A 328 -38.68 -3.76 11.52
C LYS A 328 -38.92 -3.05 12.86
N LEU A 329 -38.03 -3.25 13.82
CA LEU A 329 -38.13 -2.60 15.13
C LEU A 329 -37.89 -1.09 15.02
N GLU A 330 -36.92 -0.66 14.21
CA GLU A 330 -36.65 0.75 13.92
C GLU A 330 -37.87 1.42 13.26
N GLN A 331 -38.49 0.75 12.28
CA GLN A 331 -39.71 1.26 11.64
C GLN A 331 -40.86 1.38 12.64
N LEU A 332 -41.08 0.34 13.47
CA LEU A 332 -42.12 0.36 14.50
C LEU A 332 -41.89 1.49 15.51
N LEU A 333 -40.63 1.72 15.91
CA LEU A 333 -40.26 2.79 16.82
C LEU A 333 -40.58 4.17 16.22
N ALA A 334 -40.23 4.41 14.97
CA ALA A 334 -40.56 5.66 14.28
C ALA A 334 -42.09 5.89 14.15
N GLU A 335 -42.86 4.83 13.91
CA GLU A 335 -44.33 4.91 13.87
C GLU A 335 -44.93 5.25 15.24
N LEU A 336 -44.38 4.66 16.32
CA LEU A 336 -44.81 4.95 17.69
C LEU A 336 -44.47 6.38 18.11
N GLU A 337 -43.27 6.87 17.80
CA GLU A 337 -42.87 8.26 18.07
C GLU A 337 -43.77 9.25 17.33
N LYS A 338 -44.13 8.95 16.08
CA LYS A 338 -45.08 9.78 15.32
C LYS A 338 -46.45 9.80 15.98
N LYS A 339 -46.98 8.64 16.39
CA LYS A 339 -48.26 8.55 17.10
C LYS A 339 -48.24 9.29 18.43
N GLU A 340 -47.16 9.19 19.19
CA GLU A 340 -46.99 9.95 20.43
C GLU A 340 -47.07 11.46 20.17
N SER A 341 -46.38 11.95 19.14
CA SER A 341 -46.45 13.36 18.74
C SER A 341 -47.85 13.79 18.33
N GLU A 342 -48.56 12.96 17.58
CA GLU A 342 -49.95 13.21 17.16
C GLU A 342 -50.92 13.24 18.36
N TYR A 343 -50.82 12.28 19.27
CA TYR A 343 -51.65 12.26 20.48
C TYR A 343 -51.36 13.45 21.37
N LYS A 344 -50.10 13.87 21.51
CA LYS A 344 -49.75 15.06 22.28
C LYS A 344 -50.30 16.34 21.68
N LYS A 345 -50.33 16.45 20.34
CA LYS A 345 -51.02 17.56 19.66
C LYS A 345 -52.52 17.51 19.91
N SER A 346 -53.15 16.34 19.78
CA SER A 346 -54.58 16.16 20.02
C SER A 346 -54.97 16.48 21.48
N GLU A 347 -54.15 16.05 22.44
CA GLU A 347 -54.31 16.36 23.87
C GLU A 347 -54.29 17.87 24.08
N ASN A 348 -53.28 18.57 23.54
CA ASN A 348 -53.16 20.02 23.66
C ASN A 348 -54.36 20.75 23.06
N ILE A 349 -54.85 20.32 21.89
CA ILE A 349 -56.03 20.92 21.24
C ILE A 349 -57.26 20.72 22.12
N ALA A 350 -57.54 19.49 22.55
CA ALA A 350 -58.69 19.20 23.41
C ALA A 350 -58.62 19.97 24.74
N HIS A 351 -57.43 20.09 25.32
CA HIS A 351 -57.19 20.85 26.54
C HIS A 351 -57.44 22.36 26.33
N MET A 352 -57.01 22.92 25.19
CA MET A 352 -57.28 24.31 24.83
C MET A 352 -58.78 24.56 24.63
N GLU A 353 -59.47 23.71 23.88
CA GLU A 353 -60.92 23.80 23.64
C GLU A 353 -61.72 23.69 24.93
N TYR A 354 -61.37 22.73 25.79
CA TYR A 354 -61.97 22.58 27.12
C TYR A 354 -61.82 23.86 27.95
N ASN A 355 -60.60 24.39 28.04
CA ASN A 355 -60.34 25.62 28.80
C ASN A 355 -61.07 26.84 28.21
N MET A 356 -61.19 26.92 26.89
CA MET A 356 -61.93 27.98 26.21
C MET A 356 -63.43 27.91 26.54
N MET A 357 -64.03 26.72 26.47
CA MET A 357 -65.43 26.50 26.84
C MET A 357 -65.68 26.80 28.33
N CYS A 358 -64.79 26.36 29.23
CA CYS A 358 -64.89 26.67 30.65
C CYS A 358 -64.89 28.19 30.90
N LYS A 359 -64.00 28.95 30.23
CA LYS A 359 -63.98 30.41 30.31
C LYS A 359 -65.26 31.06 29.78
N GLN A 360 -65.77 30.61 28.63
CA GLN A 360 -67.01 31.15 28.04
C GLN A 360 -68.23 30.95 28.96
N LEU A 361 -68.29 29.80 29.65
CA LEU A 361 -69.37 29.48 30.59
C LEU A 361 -69.13 30.06 32.00
N GLY A 362 -67.99 30.71 32.23
CA GLY A 362 -67.64 31.30 33.53
C GLY A 362 -67.39 30.27 34.63
N VAL A 363 -66.90 29.08 34.28
CA VAL A 363 -66.59 27.99 35.21
C VAL A 363 -65.08 27.78 35.35
N THR A 364 -64.63 27.35 36.52
CA THR A 364 -63.21 27.23 36.88
C THR A 364 -62.54 26.00 36.27
N GLY A 365 -63.34 24.99 35.89
CA GLY A 365 -62.89 23.94 34.98
C GLY A 365 -61.95 22.91 35.60
N TYR A 366 -62.26 22.31 36.76
CA TYR A 366 -61.69 21.03 37.22
C TYR A 366 -62.51 20.43 38.37
N ASN A 367 -62.85 19.13 38.33
CA ASN A 367 -63.56 18.32 39.35
C ASN A 367 -64.94 18.82 39.85
N THR A 368 -65.34 20.05 39.54
CA THR A 368 -66.59 20.67 39.99
C THR A 368 -67.45 21.19 38.85
N VAL A 369 -67.05 21.00 37.59
CA VAL A 369 -67.77 21.50 36.39
C VAL A 369 -69.26 21.16 36.41
N ARG A 370 -69.61 19.89 36.70
CA ARG A 370 -71.02 19.48 36.74
C ARG A 370 -71.81 20.27 37.78
N ARG A 371 -71.22 20.55 38.94
CA ARG A 371 -71.85 21.31 40.03
C ARG A 371 -71.97 22.79 39.64
N GLU A 372 -70.89 23.38 39.13
CA GLU A 372 -70.86 24.78 38.69
C GLU A 372 -71.89 25.06 37.58
N LEU A 373 -72.01 24.15 36.60
CA LEU A 373 -73.03 24.26 35.55
C LEU A 373 -74.45 24.17 36.12
N LEU A 374 -74.70 23.26 37.07
CA LEU A 374 -76.00 23.15 37.74
C LEU A 374 -76.34 24.39 38.57
N ASP A 375 -75.34 25.03 39.19
CA ASP A 375 -75.54 26.29 39.91
C ASP A 375 -75.85 27.44 38.97
N LYS A 376 -75.20 27.51 37.79
CA LYS A 376 -75.53 28.48 36.74
C LYS A 376 -76.97 28.37 36.24
N VAL A 377 -77.51 27.16 36.15
CA VAL A 377 -78.92 26.95 35.77
C VAL A 377 -79.89 27.60 36.76
N LYS A 378 -79.52 27.74 38.04
CA LYS A 378 -80.36 28.40 39.05
C LYS A 378 -80.44 29.92 38.86
N GLU A 379 -79.54 30.53 38.11
CA GLU A 379 -79.55 31.97 37.79
C GLU A 379 -80.54 32.31 36.65
N LEU A 380 -80.98 31.31 35.87
CA LEU A 380 -81.88 31.50 34.71
C LEU A 380 -83.22 32.18 35.07
N PRO A 381 -83.94 31.81 36.15
CA PRO A 381 -85.19 32.48 36.51
C PRO A 381 -85.01 33.98 36.74
N GLU A 382 -83.95 34.40 37.41
CA GLU A 382 -83.65 35.81 37.65
C GLU A 382 -83.32 36.55 36.35
N ILE A 383 -82.55 35.92 35.44
CA ILE A 383 -82.24 36.47 34.12
C ILE A 383 -83.52 36.63 33.29
N TYR A 384 -84.37 35.60 33.24
CA TYR A 384 -85.63 35.66 32.49
C TYR A 384 -86.57 36.69 33.06
N GLN A 385 -86.63 36.85 34.38
CA GLN A 385 -87.41 37.89 35.02
C GLN A 385 -86.91 39.29 34.62
N LYS A 386 -85.59 39.54 34.66
CA LYS A 386 -85.01 40.83 34.20
C LYS A 386 -85.32 41.11 32.73
N ILE A 387 -85.30 40.09 31.87
CA ILE A 387 -85.65 40.23 30.46
C ILE A 387 -87.13 40.56 30.33
N ALA A 388 -88.02 39.82 31.00
CA ALA A 388 -89.45 40.05 30.95
C ALA A 388 -89.83 41.45 31.48
N GLU A 389 -89.21 41.90 32.59
CA GLU A 389 -89.34 43.26 33.11
C GLU A 389 -88.91 44.32 32.10
N LYS A 390 -87.76 44.14 31.44
CA LYS A 390 -87.32 45.05 30.37
C LYS A 390 -88.25 45.01 29.17
N THR A 391 -88.81 43.85 28.84
CA THR A 391 -89.70 43.66 27.68
C THR A 391 -91.00 44.44 27.85
N LYS A 392 -91.42 44.76 29.09
CA LYS A 392 -92.57 45.66 29.35
C LYS A 392 -92.44 47.02 28.67
N CYS A 393 -91.23 47.51 28.40
CA CYS A 393 -91.06 48.78 27.68
C CYS A 393 -91.58 48.73 26.23
N LEU A 394 -91.74 47.53 25.67
CA LEU A 394 -92.24 47.30 24.32
C LEU A 394 -93.77 47.25 24.25
N ASP A 395 -94.48 47.33 25.38
CA ASP A 395 -95.94 47.21 25.44
C ASP A 395 -96.64 48.23 24.52
N LYS A 396 -96.23 49.51 24.62
CA LYS A 396 -96.73 50.58 23.74
C LYS A 396 -96.38 50.38 22.27
N VAL A 397 -95.23 49.76 21.99
CA VAL A 397 -94.79 49.46 20.62
C VAL A 397 -95.65 48.34 20.04
N VAL A 398 -96.00 47.34 20.86
CA VAL A 398 -96.90 46.25 20.52
C VAL A 398 -98.32 46.77 20.29
N GLU A 399 -98.83 47.66 21.15
CA GLU A 399 -100.13 48.33 20.95
C GLU A 399 -100.16 49.12 19.64
N PHE A 400 -99.14 49.94 19.39
CA PHE A 400 -99.03 50.71 18.16
C PHE A 400 -99.01 49.81 16.92
N TYR A 401 -98.23 48.73 16.95
CA TYR A 401 -98.15 47.79 15.84
C TYR A 401 -99.49 47.09 15.60
N ASN A 402 -100.20 46.65 16.64
CA ASN A 402 -101.52 46.05 16.49
C ASN A 402 -102.51 47.06 15.87
N ALA A 403 -102.54 48.30 16.37
CA ALA A 403 -103.40 49.35 15.82
C ALA A 403 -103.06 49.67 14.35
N PHE A 404 -101.76 49.69 13.99
CA PHE A 404 -101.31 49.87 12.62
C PHE A 404 -101.77 48.72 11.70
N VAL A 405 -101.65 47.47 12.17
CA VAL A 405 -102.10 46.28 11.42
C VAL A 405 -103.62 46.30 11.24
N GLU A 406 -104.39 46.58 12.30
CA GLU A 406 -105.85 46.69 12.23
C GLU A 406 -106.30 47.79 11.26
N PHE A 407 -105.66 48.96 11.30
CA PHE A 407 -105.93 50.05 10.37
C PHE A 407 -105.62 49.69 8.92
N THR A 408 -104.56 48.91 8.69
CA THR A 408 -104.10 48.57 7.32
C THR A 408 -104.94 47.46 6.68
N PHE A 409 -105.55 46.56 7.46
CA PHE A 409 -106.19 45.33 6.98
C PHE A 409 -107.71 45.21 7.25
N ASP A 410 -108.39 46.28 7.71
CA ASP A 410 -109.86 46.39 7.81
C ASP A 410 -110.59 45.14 8.41
N GLN A 411 -110.23 44.81 9.66
CA GLN A 411 -110.89 43.86 10.57
C GLN A 411 -110.98 42.35 10.17
N GLN A 412 -110.29 41.87 9.14
CA GLN A 412 -110.29 40.43 8.78
C GLN A 412 -108.93 39.72 8.93
N TYR A 413 -108.11 40.10 9.91
CA TYR A 413 -106.88 39.36 10.21
C TYR A 413 -106.88 38.85 11.67
N ASP A 414 -106.79 37.53 11.83
CA ASP A 414 -106.65 36.84 13.11
C ASP A 414 -105.29 37.23 13.72
N SER A 415 -105.32 38.23 14.61
CA SER A 415 -104.17 39.08 14.93
C SER A 415 -103.31 38.49 16.05
N ASP A 416 -102.49 37.50 15.73
CA ASP A 416 -101.48 37.00 16.69
C ASP A 416 -100.04 37.16 16.20
N CYS A 417 -99.78 38.24 15.45
CA CYS A 417 -98.48 38.56 14.85
C CYS A 417 -97.35 38.82 15.87
N VAL A 418 -97.71 39.12 17.13
CA VAL A 418 -96.76 39.42 18.23
C VAL A 418 -97.12 38.66 19.51
N SER A 419 -97.77 37.50 19.35
CA SER A 419 -98.26 36.63 20.42
C SER A 419 -97.18 36.28 21.46
N MET A 420 -95.96 36.00 21.01
CA MET A 420 -94.84 35.65 21.88
C MET A 420 -94.36 36.83 22.72
N ILE A 421 -94.32 38.04 22.15
CA ILE A 421 -93.92 39.24 22.90
C ILE A 421 -95.03 39.61 23.90
N LYS A 422 -96.30 39.53 23.50
CA LYS A 422 -97.45 39.70 24.39
C LYS A 422 -97.42 38.69 25.55
N TYR A 423 -97.11 37.44 25.27
CA TYR A 423 -96.98 36.38 26.28
C TYR A 423 -95.86 36.69 27.29
N VAL A 424 -94.67 37.09 26.81
CA VAL A 424 -93.54 37.46 27.68
C VAL A 424 -93.85 38.71 28.53
N ILE A 425 -94.56 39.70 27.98
CA ILE A 425 -95.01 40.88 28.73
C ILE A 425 -96.04 40.48 29.80
N GLY A 426 -96.98 39.58 29.47
CA GLY A 426 -98.04 39.10 30.35
C GLY A 426 -97.58 38.17 31.47
N MET A 427 -96.44 37.48 31.33
CA MET A 427 -95.88 36.60 32.37
C MET A 427 -95.42 37.33 33.65
N CYS A 428 -95.33 38.67 33.64
CA CYS A 428 -94.93 39.48 34.78
C CYS A 428 -96.06 40.35 35.36
N ALA A 429 -97.32 40.04 35.03
CA ALA A 429 -98.52 40.73 35.53
C ALA A 429 -99.09 40.05 36.77
#